data_AF-A0A6B3I481-F1
#
_entry.id   AF-A0A6B3I481-F1
#
_cell.length_a   1.000
_cell.length_b   1.000
_cell.length_c   1.000
_cell.angle_alpha   90.00
_cell.angle_beta   90.00
_cell.angle_gamma   90.00
#
_symmetry.space_group_name_H-M   'P 1'
#
loop_
_entity.id
_entity.type
_entity.pdbx_description
1 polymer ?
#
loop_
_entity_poly.entity_id
_entity_poly.type
_entity_poly.pdbx_seq_one_letter_code
_entity_poly.pdbx_strand_id
1 'polypeptide(L)'
;AHPVVDGHNDLPWALREQVGYDLDARDIAADQRGLLHTDLARLRAGGVGGQFWSVYVRTDLTGDAAVSATLEQIDIVAELIARYPTH
;
A
#
# COMPACT_ATOMS: atom_id res chain seq x y z
N ALA A 1 -0.99 1.55 -25.78
CA ALA A 1 -1.78 1.84 -24.57
C ALA A 1 -1.03 2.89 -23.76
N HIS A 2 -1.75 3.77 -23.05
CA HIS A 2 -1.16 4.75 -22.12
C HIS A 2 -1.59 4.35 -20.70
N PRO A 3 -0.76 3.57 -19.97
CA PRO A 3 -1.13 3.15 -18.62
C PRO A 3 -1.26 4.35 -17.69
N VAL A 4 -2.14 4.25 -16.71
CA VAL A 4 -2.31 5.26 -15.66
C VAL A 4 -1.10 5.19 -14.72
N VAL A 5 -0.55 6.35 -14.40
CA VAL A 5 0.39 6.54 -13.29
C VAL A 5 -0.36 7.28 -12.20
N ASP A 6 -0.78 6.56 -11.17
CA ASP A 6 -1.50 7.15 -10.04
C ASP A 6 -0.49 7.75 -9.04
N GLY A 7 -0.76 8.99 -8.63
CA GLY A 7 0.17 9.79 -7.83
C GLY A 7 0.05 9.61 -6.32
N HIS A 8 -1.00 8.94 -5.82
CA HIS A 8 -1.22 8.82 -4.38
C HIS A 8 -2.22 7.71 -4.03
N ASN A 9 -1.74 6.66 -3.37
CA ASN A 9 -2.58 5.59 -2.83
C ASN A 9 -2.16 5.21 -1.40
N ASP A 10 -3.11 5.28 -0.46
CA ASP A 10 -2.90 5.05 0.98
C ASP A 10 -3.04 3.58 1.41
N LEU A 11 -2.91 2.61 0.48
CA LEU A 11 -2.90 1.18 0.81
C LEU A 11 -1.96 0.83 1.98
N PRO A 12 -0.71 1.33 2.08
CA PRO A 12 0.16 1.05 3.22
C PRO A 12 -0.48 1.46 4.57
N TRP A 13 -1.10 2.63 4.62
CA TRP A 13 -1.82 3.09 5.81
C TRP A 13 -3.02 2.20 6.15
N ALA A 14 -3.81 1.78 5.16
CA ALA A 14 -4.92 0.86 5.38
C ALA A 14 -4.44 -0.50 5.95
N LEU A 15 -3.31 -1.02 5.48
CA LEU A 15 -2.71 -2.26 6.01
C LEU A 15 -2.25 -2.09 7.47
N ARG A 16 -1.67 -0.93 7.81
CA ARG A 16 -1.32 -0.57 9.19
C ARG A 16 -2.56 -0.65 10.10
N GLU A 17 -3.63 0.03 9.72
CA GLU A 17 -4.82 0.18 10.56
C GLU A 17 -5.64 -1.10 10.66
N GLN A 18 -5.80 -1.83 9.55
CA GLN A 18 -6.70 -2.97 9.50
C GLN A 18 -6.09 -4.25 10.05
N VAL A 19 -4.80 -4.47 9.82
CA VAL A 19 -4.14 -5.76 10.10
C VAL A 19 -2.75 -5.64 10.70
N GLY A 20 -2.30 -4.42 11.05
CA GLY A 20 -0.97 -4.24 11.63
C GLY A 20 0.16 -4.73 10.72
N TYR A 21 -0.01 -4.55 9.40
CA TYR A 21 0.89 -5.03 8.35
C TYR A 21 0.96 -6.56 8.16
N ASP A 22 0.06 -7.34 8.74
CA ASP A 22 -0.06 -8.77 8.41
C ASP A 22 -0.59 -8.96 6.98
N LEU A 23 0.34 -9.15 6.03
CA LEU A 23 0.04 -9.36 4.61
C LEU A 23 -0.61 -10.71 4.31
N ASP A 24 -0.56 -11.68 5.22
CA ASP A 24 -1.28 -12.95 5.09
C ASP A 24 -2.76 -12.75 5.49
N ALA A 25 -3.03 -11.93 6.50
CA ALA A 25 -4.38 -11.52 6.87
C ALA A 25 -5.04 -10.59 5.84
N ARG A 26 -4.23 -9.83 5.07
CA ARG A 26 -4.69 -8.92 4.02
C ARG A 26 -3.90 -9.06 2.71
N ASP A 27 -4.08 -10.21 2.06
CA ASP A 27 -3.44 -10.51 0.79
C ASP A 27 -4.11 -9.76 -0.38
N ILE A 28 -3.41 -8.75 -0.94
CA ILE A 28 -3.90 -7.94 -2.06
C ILE A 28 -3.88 -8.66 -3.42
N ALA A 29 -3.33 -9.88 -3.52
CA ALA A 29 -3.53 -10.73 -4.68
C ALA A 29 -4.93 -11.36 -4.71
N ALA A 30 -5.62 -11.43 -3.57
CA ALA A 30 -7.03 -11.80 -3.49
C ALA A 30 -7.95 -10.59 -3.74
N ASP A 31 -9.24 -10.84 -3.98
CA ASP A 31 -10.26 -9.79 -4.10
C ASP A 31 -10.48 -9.10 -2.75
N GLN A 32 -10.19 -7.80 -2.69
CA GLN A 32 -10.32 -7.00 -1.47
C GLN A 32 -11.54 -6.07 -1.50
N ARG A 33 -12.51 -6.29 -2.39
CA ARG A 33 -13.75 -5.49 -2.43
C ARG A 33 -14.47 -5.49 -1.08
N GLY A 34 -14.89 -4.30 -0.67
CA GLY A 34 -15.54 -4.07 0.63
C GLY A 34 -14.57 -3.87 1.80
N LEU A 35 -13.28 -4.12 1.62
CA LEU A 35 -12.24 -3.97 2.65
C LEU A 35 -11.19 -2.94 2.24
N LEU A 36 -10.80 -2.95 0.96
CA LEU A 36 -9.86 -2.01 0.35
C LEU A 36 -10.38 -1.52 -1.00
N HIS A 37 -9.93 -0.33 -1.41
CA HIS A 37 -10.12 0.15 -2.78
C HIS A 37 -9.14 -0.51 -3.76
N THR A 38 -8.06 -1.10 -3.25
CA THR A 38 -6.94 -1.60 -4.05
C THR A 38 -6.75 -3.10 -3.81
N ASP A 39 -6.73 -3.83 -4.92
CA ASP A 39 -6.13 -5.15 -5.04
C ASP A 39 -5.51 -5.26 -6.43
N LEU A 40 -4.64 -6.25 -6.61
CA LEU A 40 -3.79 -6.32 -7.77
C LEU A 40 -4.57 -6.62 -9.06
N ALA A 41 -5.67 -7.39 -8.98
CA ALA A 41 -6.55 -7.66 -10.10
C ALA A 41 -7.26 -6.39 -10.59
N ARG A 42 -7.76 -5.54 -9.66
CA ARG A 42 -8.39 -4.27 -10.00
C ARG A 42 -7.40 -3.23 -10.52
N LEU A 43 -6.16 -3.19 -10.03
CA LEU A 43 -5.12 -2.33 -10.60
C LEU A 43 -4.87 -2.66 -12.08
N ARG A 44 -4.73 -3.95 -12.42
CA ARG A 44 -4.57 -4.41 -13.80
C ARG A 44 -5.78 -4.10 -14.67
N ALA A 45 -6.99 -4.42 -14.18
CA ALA A 45 -8.23 -4.16 -14.91
C ALA A 45 -8.46 -2.66 -15.15
N GLY A 46 -8.04 -1.80 -14.21
CA GLY A 46 -8.08 -0.35 -14.33
C GLY A 46 -6.98 0.25 -15.21
N GLY A 47 -6.03 -0.55 -15.70
CA GLY A 47 -4.92 -0.08 -16.54
C GLY A 47 -3.87 0.75 -15.79
N VAL A 48 -3.75 0.59 -14.47
CA VAL A 48 -2.70 1.23 -13.67
C VAL A 48 -1.38 0.51 -13.95
N GLY A 49 -0.41 1.25 -14.50
CA GLY A 49 0.94 0.73 -14.78
C GLY A 49 2.03 1.37 -13.92
N GLY A 50 1.70 2.38 -13.11
CA GLY A 50 2.57 2.97 -12.11
C GLY A 50 1.77 3.49 -10.93
N GLN A 51 2.33 3.36 -9.73
CA GLN A 51 1.68 3.77 -8.49
C GLN A 51 2.72 4.42 -7.58
N PHE A 52 2.42 5.63 -7.12
CA PHE A 52 3.09 6.21 -5.97
C PHE A 52 2.32 5.80 -4.71
N TRP A 53 2.93 4.94 -3.89
CA TRP A 53 2.38 4.55 -2.60
C TRP A 53 2.66 5.64 -1.58
N SER A 54 1.60 6.08 -0.90
CA SER A 54 1.69 7.11 0.11
C SER A 54 2.35 6.56 1.38
N VAL A 55 3.52 7.09 1.71
CA VAL A 55 4.17 6.90 3.02
C VAL A 55 3.60 7.97 3.96
N TYR A 56 2.35 7.76 4.35
CA TYR A 56 1.63 8.67 5.24
C TYR A 56 1.92 8.35 6.71
N VAL A 57 2.12 9.43 7.48
CA VAL A 57 2.25 9.41 8.95
C VAL A 57 1.32 10.47 9.52
N ARG A 58 0.65 10.14 10.63
CA ARG A 58 -0.24 11.09 11.31
C ARG A 58 0.54 12.30 11.82
N THR A 59 -0.09 13.47 11.73
CA THR A 59 0.52 14.75 12.12
C THR A 59 0.70 14.95 13.62
N ASP A 60 0.07 14.12 14.45
CA ASP A 60 0.22 14.14 15.90
C ASP A 60 1.43 13.32 16.40
N LEU A 61 2.05 12.52 15.54
CA LEU A 61 3.34 11.90 15.83
C LEU A 61 4.45 12.93 15.63
N THR A 62 5.42 12.95 16.55
CA THR A 62 6.55 13.89 16.53
C THR A 62 7.85 13.17 16.90
N GLY A 63 8.98 13.79 16.54
CA GLY A 63 10.32 13.27 16.84
C GLY A 63 10.51 11.83 16.37
N ASP A 64 11.10 11.01 17.23
CA ASP A 64 11.45 9.61 16.93
C ASP A 64 10.23 8.75 16.55
N ALA A 65 9.05 9.06 17.08
CA ALA A 65 7.83 8.32 16.76
C ALA A 65 7.38 8.57 15.32
N ALA A 66 7.48 9.81 14.83
CA ALA A 66 7.17 10.14 13.44
C ALA A 66 8.17 9.50 12.47
N VAL A 67 9.46 9.49 12.83
CA VAL A 67 10.51 8.85 12.03
C VAL A 67 10.28 7.34 11.96
N SER A 68 10.05 6.69 13.09
CA SER A 68 9.80 5.24 13.15
C SER A 68 8.59 4.86 12.31
N ALA A 69 7.47 5.58 12.45
CA ALA A 69 6.27 5.33 11.65
C ALA A 69 6.50 5.53 10.15
N THR A 70 7.33 6.50 9.75
CA THR A 70 7.72 6.72 8.34
C THR A 70 8.52 5.53 7.81
N LEU A 71 9.50 5.05 8.58
CA LEU A 71 10.33 3.92 8.18
C LEU A 71 9.52 2.62 8.08
N GLU A 72 8.62 2.35 9.01
CA GLU A 72 7.67 1.23 8.95
C GLU A 72 6.85 1.26 7.65
N GLN A 73 6.37 2.44 7.25
CA GLN A 73 5.57 2.62 6.04
C GLN A 73 6.40 2.47 4.75
N ILE A 74 7.67 2.87 4.77
CA ILE A 74 8.60 2.60 3.66
C ILE A 74 8.86 1.10 3.55
N ASP A 75 9.07 0.43 4.70
CA ASP A 75 9.38 -0.99 4.77
C ASP A 75 8.23 -1.85 4.23
N ILE A 76 6.98 -1.58 4.63
CA ILE A 76 5.84 -2.34 4.09
C ILE A 76 5.66 -2.15 2.58
N VAL A 77 5.97 -0.97 2.03
CA VAL A 77 5.94 -0.76 0.58
C VAL A 77 7.02 -1.62 -0.10
N ALA A 78 8.22 -1.69 0.48
CA ALA A 78 9.28 -2.56 -0.03
C ALA A 78 8.88 -4.04 0.06
N GLU A 79 8.25 -4.46 1.15
CA GLU A 79 7.75 -5.83 1.32
C GLU A 79 6.65 -6.17 0.32
N LEU A 80 5.70 -5.27 0.06
CA LEU A 80 4.67 -5.46 -0.96
C LEU A 80 5.28 -5.67 -2.36
N ILE A 81 6.29 -4.87 -2.72
CA ILE A 81 7.00 -5.02 -4.00
C ILE A 81 7.73 -6.37 -4.06
N ALA A 82 8.40 -6.75 -2.97
CA ALA A 82 9.14 -8.02 -2.88
C ALA A 82 8.20 -9.24 -2.93
N ARG A 83 7.03 -9.15 -2.29
CA ARG A 83 6.03 -10.21 -2.22
C ARG A 83 5.30 -10.41 -3.55
N TYR A 84 5.09 -9.36 -4.34
CA TYR A 84 4.41 -9.41 -5.63
C TYR A 84 5.27 -8.88 -6.80
N PRO A 85 6.44 -9.49 -7.08
CA PRO A 85 7.44 -8.92 -7.99
C PRO A 85 7.07 -9.02 -9.48
N THR A 86 6.09 -9.87 -9.81
CA THR A 86 5.63 -10.11 -11.19
C THR A 86 4.28 -9.46 -11.48
N HIS A 87 3.83 -8.60 -10.57
CA HIS A 87 2.52 -7.99 -10.71
C HIS A 87 2.47 -6.86 -11.74
#